data_AF-A0A238HAZ0-F1
#
_entry.id   AF-A0A238HAZ0-F1
#
_cell.length_a   1.000
_cell.length_b   1.000
_cell.length_c   1.000
_cell.angle_alpha   90.00
_cell.angle_beta   90.00
_cell.angle_gamma   90.00
#
_symmetry.space_group_name_H-M   'P 1'
#
loop_
_entity.id
_entity.type
_entity.pdbx_description
1 polymer ?
#
loop_
_entity_poly.entity_id
_entity_poly.type
_entity_poly.pdbx_seq_one_letter_code
_entity_poly.pdbx_strand_id
1 'polypeptide(L)'
;MMCCYPDIAADRMRDLIDFAAWNCLLDDFVENGPLSNDLPGMTHFLKSIGYICDTSNYLCPSDFGFDRDYRIAKALVDVKSRISAWASSVQIHNLMCATSHFMSGLAWEVAYTNMKQTPDLNTYCAIRTANSGMYMANALAECVNNVELTPAERACPEIQALTQCILFVLVIDNDLYSHHKEKSGCAAFPSMIDILMHSRGSKDTHAALLEALDLRNQCMRCYLALKAKCRRSFGNRLDIYFKGLEDIISGNLVFGSTCARYAAPGSPQFLGTTNAPYVRADSIQIPVADALDLPVSPPRHIPSIDWWWTLVH
;
A
#
# COMPACT_ATOMS: atom_id res chain seq x y z
N MET A 1 -12.41 -3.80 -4.67
CA MET A 1 -12.52 -3.98 -3.20
C MET A 1 -12.97 -5.38 -2.81
N MET A 2 -14.09 -5.90 -3.32
CA MET A 2 -14.52 -7.30 -3.08
C MET A 2 -13.45 -8.33 -3.47
N CYS A 3 -12.68 -8.07 -4.52
CA CYS A 3 -11.54 -8.89 -4.93
C CYS A 3 -10.42 -9.00 -3.88
N CYS A 4 -10.21 -7.96 -3.05
CA CYS A 4 -9.17 -7.92 -2.02
C CYS A 4 -9.67 -8.43 -0.65
N TYR A 5 -10.98 -8.45 -0.46
CA TYR A 5 -11.64 -8.83 0.80
C TYR A 5 -12.84 -9.73 0.47
N PRO A 6 -12.61 -10.95 -0.02
CA PRO A 6 -13.69 -11.81 -0.53
C PRO A 6 -14.67 -12.25 0.55
N ASP A 7 -14.20 -12.38 1.79
CA ASP A 7 -14.99 -12.90 2.92
C ASP A 7 -15.74 -11.81 3.72
N ILE A 8 -15.72 -10.55 3.24
CA ILE A 8 -16.42 -9.47 3.94
C ILE A 8 -17.94 -9.65 3.86
N ALA A 9 -18.62 -9.44 5.00
CA ALA A 9 -20.07 -9.38 5.06
C ALA A 9 -20.62 -8.22 4.21
N ALA A 10 -21.67 -8.49 3.43
CA ALA A 10 -22.22 -7.56 2.44
C ALA A 10 -22.66 -6.21 3.04
N ASP A 11 -23.15 -6.22 4.28
CA ASP A 11 -23.58 -5.03 5.03
C ASP A 11 -22.42 -4.14 5.48
N ARG A 12 -21.19 -4.68 5.58
CA ARG A 12 -19.96 -3.95 5.95
C ARG A 12 -19.16 -3.46 4.74
N MET A 13 -19.46 -3.99 3.55
CA MET A 13 -18.71 -3.69 2.33
C MET A 13 -18.67 -2.20 1.98
N ARG A 14 -19.77 -1.49 2.24
CA ARG A 14 -19.85 -0.04 1.99
C ARG A 14 -18.81 0.73 2.79
N ASP A 15 -18.61 0.37 4.06
CA ASP A 15 -17.67 1.08 4.94
C ASP A 15 -16.22 0.94 4.44
N LEU A 16 -15.84 -0.24 3.94
CA LEU A 16 -14.53 -0.45 3.34
C LEU A 16 -14.35 0.32 2.04
N ILE A 17 -15.36 0.30 1.17
CA ILE A 17 -15.34 1.05 -0.09
C ILE A 17 -15.17 2.54 0.19
N ASP A 18 -15.91 3.07 1.15
CA ASP A 18 -15.82 4.48 1.52
C ASP A 18 -14.45 4.81 2.15
N PHE A 19 -13.87 3.90 2.93
CA PHE A 19 -12.51 4.08 3.47
C PHE A 19 -11.43 4.10 2.35
N ALA A 20 -11.50 3.17 1.39
CA ALA A 20 -10.56 3.19 0.26
C ALA A 20 -10.78 4.41 -0.66
N ALA A 21 -12.03 4.79 -0.90
CA ALA A 21 -12.34 6.00 -1.65
C ALA A 21 -11.81 7.25 -0.93
N TRP A 22 -11.98 7.31 0.41
CA TRP A 22 -11.39 8.36 1.23
C TRP A 22 -9.85 8.41 1.08
N ASN A 23 -9.19 7.25 1.08
CA ASN A 23 -7.74 7.19 0.88
C ASN A 23 -7.32 7.75 -0.49
N CYS A 24 -8.02 7.38 -1.58
CA CYS A 24 -7.75 7.94 -2.91
C CYS A 24 -8.02 9.46 -2.99
N LEU A 25 -9.07 9.95 -2.31
CA LEU A 25 -9.35 11.39 -2.27
C LEU A 25 -8.29 12.17 -1.49
N LEU A 26 -7.76 11.58 -0.43
CA LEU A 26 -6.67 12.16 0.34
C LEU A 26 -5.39 12.24 -0.50
N ASP A 27 -5.05 11.16 -1.20
CA ASP A 27 -3.92 11.09 -2.12
C ASP A 27 -3.99 12.19 -3.19
N ASP A 28 -5.12 12.27 -3.92
CA ASP A 28 -5.34 13.30 -4.94
C ASP A 28 -5.33 14.73 -4.33
N PHE A 29 -5.77 14.91 -3.07
CA PHE A 29 -5.71 16.19 -2.35
C PHE A 29 -4.28 16.59 -1.97
N VAL A 30 -3.43 15.62 -1.59
CA VAL A 30 -2.03 15.90 -1.26
C VAL A 30 -1.25 16.29 -2.51
N GLU A 31 -1.45 15.56 -3.60
CA GLU A 31 -0.75 15.81 -4.86
C GLU A 31 -1.21 17.10 -5.55
N ASN A 32 -2.53 17.28 -5.70
CA ASN A 32 -3.11 18.28 -6.61
C ASN A 32 -4.06 19.26 -5.91
N GLY A 33 -4.24 19.11 -4.59
CA GLY A 33 -5.16 19.95 -3.83
C GLY A 33 -4.62 21.36 -3.55
N PRO A 34 -5.42 22.18 -2.86
CA PRO A 34 -5.10 23.59 -2.59
C PRO A 34 -3.85 23.77 -1.71
N LEU A 35 -3.45 22.75 -0.95
CA LEU A 35 -2.26 22.78 -0.09
C LEU A 35 -1.00 22.23 -0.75
N SER A 36 -1.06 21.75 -2.01
CA SER A 36 0.07 21.11 -2.71
C SER A 36 1.34 21.97 -2.78
N ASN A 37 1.20 23.29 -2.76
CA ASN A 37 2.32 24.25 -2.78
C ASN A 37 2.54 24.96 -1.44
N ASP A 38 1.80 24.59 -0.38
CA ASP A 38 1.91 25.16 0.97
C ASP A 38 2.42 24.09 1.95
N LEU A 39 3.74 23.92 2.03
CA LEU A 39 4.35 22.89 2.88
C LEU A 39 3.95 23.03 4.36
N PRO A 40 3.97 24.22 5.01
CA PRO A 40 3.46 24.39 6.36
C PRO A 40 1.98 24.00 6.51
N GLY A 41 1.12 24.45 5.59
CA GLY A 41 -0.31 24.12 5.61
C GLY A 41 -0.56 22.62 5.41
N MET A 42 0.14 21.98 4.47
CA MET A 42 0.07 20.54 4.23
C MET A 42 0.55 19.75 5.46
N THR A 43 1.64 20.17 6.08
CA THR A 43 2.16 19.53 7.30
C THR A 43 1.16 19.64 8.44
N HIS A 44 0.58 20.83 8.66
CA HIS A 44 -0.48 21.04 9.64
C HIS A 44 -1.68 20.13 9.37
N PHE A 45 -2.12 20.04 8.11
CA PHE A 45 -3.21 19.18 7.69
C PHE A 45 -2.95 17.70 8.03
N LEU A 46 -1.85 17.14 7.51
CA LEU A 46 -1.50 15.73 7.70
C LEU A 46 -1.30 15.39 9.19
N LYS A 47 -0.62 16.24 9.96
CA LYS A 47 -0.39 15.99 11.39
C LYS A 47 -1.67 16.07 12.22
N SER A 48 -2.60 16.95 11.88
CA SER A 48 -3.90 17.02 12.56
C SER A 48 -4.79 15.83 12.21
N ILE A 49 -4.79 15.35 10.95
CA ILE A 49 -5.47 14.09 10.59
C ILE A 49 -4.87 12.92 11.38
N GLY A 50 -3.54 12.83 11.48
CA GLY A 50 -2.87 11.82 12.30
C GLY A 50 -3.30 11.88 13.76
N TYR A 51 -3.40 13.07 14.34
CA TYR A 51 -3.89 13.27 15.71
C TYR A 51 -5.34 12.78 15.90
N ILE A 52 -6.25 13.06 14.94
CA ILE A 52 -7.63 12.57 14.96
C ILE A 52 -7.68 11.04 14.91
N CYS A 53 -6.75 10.42 14.19
CA CYS A 53 -6.61 8.96 14.14
C CYS A 53 -6.16 8.40 15.50
N ASP A 54 -5.03 8.88 16.01
CA ASP A 54 -4.38 8.36 17.22
C ASP A 54 -5.24 8.57 18.48
N THR A 55 -6.06 9.62 18.51
CA THR A 55 -6.94 9.91 19.64
C THR A 55 -8.26 9.16 19.52
N SER A 56 -8.47 8.18 20.40
CA SER A 56 -9.58 7.22 20.30
C SER A 56 -10.97 7.87 20.20
N ASN A 57 -11.22 8.94 20.96
CA ASN A 57 -12.54 9.60 21.05
C ASN A 57 -12.60 10.98 20.38
N TYR A 58 -11.58 11.36 19.61
CA TYR A 58 -11.57 12.69 19.00
C TYR A 58 -12.33 12.67 17.66
N LEU A 59 -13.34 13.53 17.53
CA LEU A 59 -14.27 13.56 16.40
C LEU A 59 -14.53 14.98 15.87
N CYS A 60 -13.78 15.99 16.33
CA CYS A 60 -14.00 17.41 15.99
C CYS A 60 -12.87 17.97 15.10
N PRO A 61 -12.87 17.69 13.78
CA PRO A 61 -11.91 18.28 12.85
C PRO A 61 -11.83 19.82 12.92
N SER A 62 -12.94 20.48 13.26
CA SER A 62 -13.03 21.94 13.34
C SER A 62 -12.03 22.58 14.30
N ASP A 63 -11.61 21.90 15.36
CA ASP A 63 -10.70 22.51 16.34
C ASP A 63 -9.26 22.66 15.79
N PHE A 64 -8.96 21.96 14.68
CA PHE A 64 -7.73 22.13 13.90
C PHE A 64 -7.87 23.12 12.73
N GLY A 65 -8.99 23.84 12.66
CA GLY A 65 -9.29 24.74 11.54
C GLY A 65 -9.84 24.02 10.30
N PHE A 66 -10.23 22.75 10.42
CA PHE A 66 -10.91 22.02 9.34
C PHE A 66 -12.41 22.29 9.37
N ASP A 67 -12.78 23.49 8.93
CA ASP A 67 -14.16 23.96 8.89
C ASP A 67 -14.97 23.34 7.72
N ARG A 68 -15.89 24.08 7.09
CA ARG A 68 -16.84 23.48 6.13
C ARG A 68 -16.18 22.93 4.87
N ASP A 69 -14.98 23.38 4.54
CA ASP A 69 -14.35 23.08 3.25
C ASP A 69 -13.45 21.83 3.28
N TYR A 70 -13.02 21.37 4.46
CA TYR A 70 -12.20 20.17 4.63
C TYR A 70 -13.03 18.89 4.78
N ARG A 71 -13.79 18.55 3.73
CA ARG A 71 -14.69 17.37 3.71
C ARG A 71 -13.95 16.05 3.92
N ILE A 72 -12.67 15.96 3.56
CA ILE A 72 -11.83 14.77 3.74
C ILE A 72 -11.69 14.42 5.23
N ALA A 73 -11.49 15.42 6.11
CA ALA A 73 -11.37 15.16 7.55
C ALA A 73 -12.67 14.65 8.16
N LYS A 74 -13.82 15.20 7.73
CA LYS A 74 -15.15 14.75 8.20
C LYS A 74 -15.49 13.35 7.70
N ALA A 75 -15.15 13.04 6.45
CA ALA A 75 -15.35 11.71 5.89
C ALA A 75 -14.55 10.63 6.65
N LEU A 76 -13.32 10.93 7.07
CA LEU A 76 -12.55 10.02 7.92
C LEU A 76 -13.27 9.73 9.25
N VAL A 77 -13.78 10.78 9.92
CA VAL A 77 -14.50 10.63 11.20
C VAL A 77 -15.77 9.80 11.04
N ASP A 78 -16.53 10.02 9.96
CA ASP A 78 -17.71 9.22 9.63
C ASP A 78 -17.37 7.74 9.41
N VAL A 79 -16.38 7.47 8.55
CA VAL A 79 -15.97 6.09 8.23
C VAL A 79 -15.38 5.39 9.45
N LYS A 80 -14.57 6.09 10.27
CA LYS A 80 -14.08 5.58 11.56
C LYS A 80 -15.24 5.16 12.45
N SER A 81 -16.27 5.99 12.57
CA SER A 81 -17.47 5.70 13.38
C SER A 81 -18.21 4.46 12.88
N ARG A 82 -18.42 4.34 11.56
CA ARG A 82 -19.10 3.18 10.96
C ARG A 82 -18.32 1.87 11.12
N ILE A 83 -17.02 1.89 10.86
CA ILE A 83 -16.17 0.70 11.06
C ILE A 83 -16.14 0.31 12.55
N SER A 84 -16.12 1.28 13.46
CA SER A 84 -16.18 1.02 14.92
C SER A 84 -17.46 0.33 15.38
N ALA A 85 -18.53 0.35 14.57
CA ALA A 85 -19.79 -0.32 14.91
C ALA A 85 -19.71 -1.85 14.78
N TRP A 86 -18.71 -2.38 14.06
CA TRP A 86 -18.56 -3.82 13.83
C TRP A 86 -17.14 -4.36 14.01
N ALA A 87 -16.12 -3.50 14.03
CA ALA A 87 -14.75 -3.88 14.41
C ALA A 87 -14.56 -3.76 15.94
N SER A 88 -13.63 -4.55 16.49
CA SER A 88 -13.26 -4.41 17.90
C SER A 88 -12.54 -3.09 18.18
N SER A 89 -12.46 -2.69 19.46
CA SER A 89 -11.69 -1.50 19.87
C SER A 89 -10.20 -1.62 19.53
N VAL A 90 -9.64 -2.83 19.54
CA VAL A 90 -8.24 -3.09 19.17
C VAL A 90 -8.05 -2.96 17.66
N GLN A 91 -8.97 -3.53 16.87
CA GLN A 91 -8.92 -3.46 15.42
C GLN A 91 -9.04 -2.02 14.91
N ILE A 92 -9.99 -1.24 15.42
CA ILE A 92 -10.12 0.17 15.03
C ILE A 92 -8.91 0.99 15.49
N HIS A 93 -8.36 0.72 16.68
CA HIS A 93 -7.13 1.37 17.14
C HIS A 93 -5.97 1.11 16.16
N ASN A 94 -5.76 -0.15 15.77
CA ASN A 94 -4.69 -0.51 14.84
C ASN A 94 -4.91 0.10 13.44
N LEU A 95 -6.15 0.14 12.94
CA LEU A 95 -6.47 0.81 11.69
C LEU A 95 -6.14 2.30 11.76
N MET A 96 -6.51 2.98 12.84
CA MET A 96 -6.22 4.40 12.99
C MET A 96 -4.72 4.67 13.20
N CYS A 97 -4.00 3.84 13.94
CA CYS A 97 -2.53 3.95 14.02
C CYS A 97 -1.87 3.77 12.65
N ALA A 98 -2.36 2.83 11.84
CA ALA A 98 -1.89 2.67 10.47
C ALA A 98 -2.21 3.88 9.58
N THR A 99 -3.39 4.49 9.73
CA THR A 99 -3.75 5.73 9.04
C THR A 99 -2.88 6.91 9.49
N SER A 100 -2.58 7.05 10.79
CA SER A 100 -1.67 8.08 11.30
C SER A 100 -0.23 7.88 10.79
N HIS A 101 0.22 6.63 10.74
CA HIS A 101 1.51 6.28 10.14
C HIS A 101 1.56 6.70 8.66
N PHE A 102 0.49 6.44 7.92
CA PHE A 102 0.35 6.86 6.53
C PHE A 102 0.46 8.39 6.36
N MET A 103 -0.14 9.19 7.25
CA MET A 103 0.03 10.66 7.23
C MET A 103 1.49 11.09 7.37
N SER A 104 2.26 10.34 8.18
CA SER A 104 3.69 10.62 8.37
C SER A 104 4.50 10.25 7.13
N GLY A 105 4.11 9.18 6.42
CA GLY A 105 4.66 8.84 5.11
C GLY A 105 4.38 9.91 4.06
N LEU A 106 3.14 10.40 3.96
CA LEU A 106 2.78 11.49 3.05
C LEU A 106 3.54 12.79 3.36
N ALA A 107 3.76 13.11 4.64
CA ALA A 107 4.57 14.29 5.00
C ALA A 107 6.03 14.14 4.53
N TRP A 108 6.58 12.93 4.58
CA TRP A 108 7.93 12.63 4.07
C TRP A 108 7.99 12.78 2.55
N GLU A 109 6.99 12.26 1.83
CA GLU A 109 6.84 12.42 0.39
C GLU A 109 6.77 13.90 -0.02
N VAL A 110 5.85 14.66 0.60
CA VAL A 110 5.63 16.08 0.34
C VAL A 110 6.92 16.89 0.54
N ALA A 111 7.76 16.53 1.51
CA ALA A 111 9.05 17.18 1.71
C ALA A 111 9.97 17.01 0.49
N TYR A 112 10.09 15.80 -0.07
CA TYR A 112 10.87 15.55 -1.29
C TYR A 112 10.32 16.28 -2.50
N THR A 113 9.00 16.21 -2.69
CA THR A 113 8.28 16.89 -3.78
C THR A 113 8.49 18.41 -3.71
N ASN A 114 8.34 19.01 -2.53
CA ASN A 114 8.52 20.45 -2.33
C ASN A 114 9.98 20.90 -2.56
N MET A 115 10.96 20.11 -2.11
CA MET A 115 12.38 20.35 -2.36
C MET A 115 12.80 20.05 -3.80
N LYS A 116 11.91 19.46 -4.63
CA LYS A 116 12.20 18.98 -5.98
C LYS A 116 13.40 18.03 -6.00
N GLN A 117 13.49 17.17 -4.99
CA GLN A 117 14.53 16.16 -4.87
C GLN A 117 13.97 14.78 -5.17
N THR A 118 14.79 13.94 -5.79
CA THR A 118 14.48 12.54 -6.03
C THR A 118 15.19 11.71 -4.95
N PRO A 119 14.48 10.90 -4.15
CA PRO A 119 15.12 10.03 -3.18
C PRO A 119 15.99 8.97 -3.87
N ASP A 120 17.00 8.45 -3.17
CA ASP A 120 17.67 7.22 -3.61
C ASP A 120 16.75 6.00 -3.42
N LEU A 121 17.13 4.85 -4.01
CA LEU A 121 16.29 3.64 -3.98
C LEU A 121 16.00 3.16 -2.54
N ASN A 122 16.98 3.22 -1.64
CA ASN A 122 16.80 2.79 -0.26
C ASN A 122 15.80 3.66 0.50
N THR A 123 15.93 4.97 0.35
CA THR A 123 15.05 5.98 0.96
C THR A 123 13.66 5.92 0.35
N TYR A 124 13.58 5.73 -0.98
CA TYR A 124 12.33 5.54 -1.68
C TYR A 124 11.56 4.34 -1.13
N CYS A 125 12.20 3.17 -0.98
CA CYS A 125 11.53 2.00 -0.41
C CYS A 125 11.03 2.27 1.01
N ALA A 126 11.81 2.99 1.84
CA ALA A 126 11.36 3.38 3.18
C ALA A 126 10.13 4.30 3.13
N ILE A 127 10.14 5.33 2.27
CA ILE A 127 8.97 6.21 2.06
C ILE A 127 7.77 5.40 1.59
N ARG A 128 7.95 4.53 0.59
CA ARG A 128 6.88 3.70 0.02
C ARG A 128 6.28 2.73 1.03
N THR A 129 7.05 2.19 1.98
CA THR A 129 6.45 1.41 3.07
C THR A 129 5.52 2.25 3.96
N ALA A 130 5.80 3.54 4.12
CA ALA A 130 5.00 4.45 4.95
C ALA A 130 3.81 5.08 4.19
N ASN A 131 3.99 5.49 2.94
CA ASN A 131 3.03 6.29 2.16
C ASN A 131 2.20 5.49 1.13
N SER A 132 2.23 4.16 1.15
CA SER A 132 1.47 3.33 0.18
C SER A 132 0.10 2.88 0.70
N GLY A 133 -0.18 3.13 1.98
CA GLY A 133 -1.36 2.59 2.65
C GLY A 133 -1.28 1.09 2.93
N MET A 134 -0.12 0.46 2.76
CA MET A 134 0.04 -0.98 2.97
C MET A 134 -0.32 -1.42 4.40
N TYR A 135 0.03 -0.61 5.41
CA TYR A 135 -0.36 -0.89 6.81
C TYR A 135 -1.86 -0.68 7.07
N MET A 136 -2.53 0.21 6.33
CA MET A 136 -3.98 0.34 6.42
C MET A 136 -4.66 -0.88 5.82
N ALA A 137 -4.17 -1.40 4.68
CA ALA A 137 -4.66 -2.64 4.10
C ALA A 137 -4.50 -3.82 5.06
N ASN A 138 -3.36 -3.93 5.74
CA ASN A 138 -3.14 -4.91 6.80
C ASN A 138 -4.20 -4.81 7.91
N ALA A 139 -4.41 -3.61 8.46
CA ALA A 139 -5.35 -3.42 9.55
C ALA A 139 -6.81 -3.68 9.12
N LEU A 140 -7.17 -3.35 7.87
CA LEU A 140 -8.47 -3.73 7.32
C LEU A 140 -8.63 -5.24 7.19
N ALA A 141 -7.59 -5.98 6.78
CA ALA A 141 -7.65 -7.44 6.76
C ALA A 141 -7.89 -8.02 8.16
N GLU A 142 -7.30 -7.43 9.20
CA GLU A 142 -7.58 -7.80 10.59
C GLU A 142 -9.06 -7.59 10.95
N CYS A 143 -9.64 -6.43 10.60
CA CYS A 143 -11.06 -6.14 10.80
C CYS A 143 -11.98 -7.12 10.05
N VAL A 144 -11.71 -7.36 8.76
CA VAL A 144 -12.55 -8.18 7.88
C VAL A 144 -12.54 -9.64 8.29
N ASN A 145 -11.36 -10.20 8.54
CA ASN A 145 -11.20 -11.60 8.87
C ASN A 145 -11.43 -11.89 10.35
N ASN A 146 -11.82 -10.87 11.12
CA ASN A 146 -12.01 -10.92 12.56
C ASN A 146 -10.80 -11.57 13.28
N VAL A 147 -9.61 -11.12 12.90
CA VAL A 147 -8.35 -11.62 13.42
C VAL A 147 -7.56 -10.49 14.04
N GLU A 148 -7.05 -10.70 15.24
CA GLU A 148 -6.20 -9.73 15.94
C GLU A 148 -4.86 -10.37 16.26
N LEU A 149 -3.77 -9.74 15.86
CA LEU A 149 -2.45 -10.10 16.33
C LEU A 149 -2.25 -9.65 17.78
N THR A 150 -1.72 -10.55 18.61
CA THR A 150 -1.28 -10.22 19.97
C THR A 150 -0.08 -9.27 19.94
N PRO A 151 0.22 -8.52 21.01
CA PRO A 151 1.41 -7.67 21.06
C PRO A 151 2.71 -8.43 20.79
N ALA A 152 2.84 -9.66 21.28
CA ALA A 152 4.01 -10.51 21.05
C ALA A 152 4.15 -10.92 19.57
N GLU A 153 3.04 -11.23 18.90
CA GLU A 153 3.05 -11.54 17.47
C GLU A 153 3.36 -10.32 16.61
N ARG A 154 2.84 -9.13 16.97
CA ARG A 154 3.19 -7.89 16.26
C ARG A 154 4.66 -7.54 16.41
N ALA A 155 5.27 -7.89 17.54
CA ALA A 155 6.69 -7.68 17.81
C ALA A 155 7.60 -8.80 17.27
N CYS A 156 7.04 -9.91 16.78
CA CYS A 156 7.79 -11.03 16.24
C CYS A 156 8.41 -10.64 14.88
N PRO A 157 9.75 -10.65 14.75
CA PRO A 157 10.43 -10.25 13.51
C PRO A 157 9.98 -11.05 12.29
N GLU A 158 9.72 -12.35 12.45
CA GLU A 158 9.26 -13.22 11.37
C GLU A 158 7.87 -12.84 10.87
N ILE A 159 6.94 -12.50 11.77
CA ILE A 159 5.60 -12.01 11.39
C ILE A 159 5.71 -10.64 10.74
N GLN A 160 6.54 -9.74 11.27
CA GLN A 160 6.78 -8.44 10.66
C GLN A 160 7.34 -8.56 9.24
N ALA A 161 8.36 -9.38 9.04
CA ALA A 161 8.96 -9.61 7.73
C ALA A 161 7.96 -10.26 6.76
N LEU A 162 7.17 -11.26 7.20
CA LEU A 162 6.12 -11.85 6.36
C LEU A 162 5.09 -10.81 5.91
N THR A 163 4.56 -10.04 6.85
CA THR A 163 3.57 -9.01 6.59
C THR A 163 4.14 -7.92 5.67
N GLN A 164 5.36 -7.45 5.92
CA GLN A 164 5.98 -6.42 5.08
C GLN A 164 6.34 -6.94 3.68
N CYS A 165 6.91 -8.15 3.54
CA CYS A 165 7.23 -8.73 2.23
C CYS A 165 5.99 -8.85 1.33
N ILE A 166 4.90 -9.43 1.85
CA ILE A 166 3.70 -9.64 1.04
C ILE A 166 3.03 -8.30 0.71
N LEU A 167 2.99 -7.36 1.64
CA LEU A 167 2.38 -6.06 1.40
C LEU A 167 3.24 -5.14 0.54
N PHE A 168 4.56 -5.29 0.55
CA PHE A 168 5.44 -4.53 -0.36
C PHE A 168 5.25 -4.98 -1.82
N VAL A 169 4.77 -6.20 -2.06
CA VAL A 169 4.35 -6.64 -3.40
C VAL A 169 3.16 -5.81 -3.89
N LEU A 170 2.17 -5.55 -3.03
CA LEU A 170 1.05 -4.63 -3.34
C LEU A 170 1.57 -3.24 -3.74
N VAL A 171 2.59 -2.74 -3.04
CA VAL A 171 3.20 -1.43 -3.33
C VAL A 171 3.86 -1.42 -4.71
N ILE A 172 4.70 -2.42 -5.01
CA ILE A 172 5.39 -2.47 -6.31
C ILE A 172 4.38 -2.69 -7.44
N ASP A 173 3.41 -3.59 -7.25
CA ASP A 173 2.34 -3.82 -8.22
C ASP A 173 1.59 -2.51 -8.53
N ASN A 174 1.31 -1.67 -7.52
CA ASN A 174 0.70 -0.35 -7.73
C ASN A 174 1.56 0.55 -8.63
N ASP A 175 2.85 0.72 -8.33
CA ASP A 175 3.77 1.53 -9.13
C ASP A 175 3.87 1.03 -10.59
N LEU A 176 3.82 -0.30 -10.78
CA LEU A 176 3.87 -0.90 -12.12
C LEU A 176 2.63 -0.56 -12.96
N TYR A 177 1.42 -0.62 -12.38
CA TYR A 177 0.19 -0.33 -13.13
C TYR A 177 -0.10 1.17 -13.25
N SER A 178 0.37 2.00 -12.32
CA SER A 178 0.12 3.44 -12.30
C SER A 178 1.11 4.25 -13.13
N HIS A 179 2.33 3.73 -13.36
CA HIS A 179 3.40 4.44 -14.07
C HIS A 179 2.99 5.05 -15.43
N HIS A 180 2.15 4.37 -16.22
CA HIS A 180 1.67 4.95 -17.49
C HIS A 180 0.83 6.23 -17.27
N LYS A 181 -0.13 6.17 -16.34
CA LYS A 181 -0.98 7.31 -15.97
C LYS A 181 -0.13 8.45 -15.42
N GLU A 182 0.78 8.13 -14.51
CA GLU A 182 1.65 9.08 -13.81
C GLU A 182 2.59 9.82 -14.77
N LYS A 183 3.16 9.11 -15.74
CA LYS A 183 4.01 9.69 -16.78
C LYS A 183 3.26 10.66 -17.70
N SER A 184 1.97 10.40 -17.98
CA SER A 184 1.13 11.30 -18.78
C SER A 184 0.60 12.50 -18.00
N GLY A 185 0.54 12.40 -16.66
CA GLY A 185 -0.08 13.41 -15.79
C GLY A 185 0.89 14.31 -15.02
N CYS A 186 2.20 14.16 -15.19
CA CYS A 186 3.23 14.81 -14.35
C CYS A 186 3.01 14.52 -12.85
N ALA A 187 3.04 13.24 -12.47
CA ALA A 187 2.97 12.84 -11.06
C ALA A 187 3.99 13.62 -10.21
N ALA A 188 3.54 14.05 -9.03
CA ALA A 188 4.34 14.88 -8.15
C ALA A 188 5.47 14.08 -7.48
N PHE A 189 5.25 12.79 -7.23
CA PHE A 189 6.22 11.87 -6.65
C PHE A 189 6.60 10.75 -7.65
N PRO A 190 7.88 10.32 -7.72
CA PRO A 190 8.33 9.33 -8.68
C PRO A 190 7.82 7.91 -8.37
N SER A 191 7.59 7.12 -9.43
CA SER A 191 7.35 5.68 -9.32
C SER A 191 8.66 4.91 -9.08
N MET A 192 8.58 3.63 -8.67
CA MET A 192 9.77 2.78 -8.55
C MET A 192 10.57 2.71 -9.86
N ILE A 193 9.88 2.73 -11.01
CA ILE A 193 10.53 2.71 -12.33
C ILE A 193 11.39 3.97 -12.51
N ASP A 194 10.86 5.14 -12.15
CA ASP A 194 11.61 6.41 -12.23
C ASP A 194 12.83 6.42 -11.31
N ILE A 195 12.68 5.88 -10.10
CA ILE A 195 13.78 5.76 -9.12
C ILE A 195 14.87 4.82 -9.61
N LEU A 196 14.52 3.69 -10.23
CA LEU A 196 15.49 2.75 -10.78
C LEU A 196 16.20 3.31 -12.03
N MET A 197 15.48 4.06 -12.87
CA MET A 197 16.10 4.82 -13.97
C MET A 197 17.11 5.84 -13.42
N HIS A 198 16.72 6.60 -12.40
CA HIS A 198 17.57 7.59 -11.74
C HIS A 198 18.81 6.95 -11.09
N SER A 199 18.65 5.86 -10.34
CA SER A 199 19.76 5.19 -9.63
C SER A 199 20.84 4.66 -10.59
N ARG A 200 20.43 4.25 -11.80
CA ARG A 200 21.31 3.77 -12.86
C ARG A 200 21.93 4.89 -13.70
N GLY A 201 21.44 6.13 -13.58
CA GLY A 201 21.76 7.19 -14.53
C GLY A 201 21.33 6.86 -15.97
N SER A 202 20.28 6.04 -16.14
CA SER A 202 19.84 5.52 -17.43
C SER A 202 18.39 5.93 -17.73
N LYS A 203 18.08 6.17 -19.01
CA LYS A 203 16.72 6.42 -19.50
C LYS A 203 16.01 5.15 -19.98
N ASP A 204 16.59 3.99 -19.75
CA ASP A 204 16.02 2.70 -20.13
C ASP A 204 14.90 2.26 -19.17
N THR A 205 13.68 2.67 -19.51
CA THR A 205 12.46 2.31 -18.78
C THR A 205 12.22 0.80 -18.77
N HIS A 206 12.59 0.07 -19.83
CA HIS A 206 12.36 -1.38 -19.90
C HIS A 206 13.28 -2.12 -18.92
N ALA A 207 14.56 -1.74 -18.86
CA ALA A 207 15.47 -2.31 -17.88
C ALA A 207 15.05 -2.00 -16.43
N ALA A 208 14.58 -0.78 -16.14
CA ALA A 208 14.07 -0.40 -14.83
C ALA A 208 12.79 -1.17 -14.45
N LEU A 209 11.89 -1.37 -15.41
CA LEU A 209 10.70 -2.20 -15.22
C LEU A 209 11.06 -3.64 -14.85
N LEU A 210 11.99 -4.26 -15.58
CA LEU A 210 12.41 -5.63 -15.29
C LEU A 210 13.04 -5.78 -13.90
N GLU A 211 13.76 -4.76 -13.43
CA GLU A 211 14.32 -4.74 -12.07
C GLU A 211 13.24 -4.57 -11.00
N ALA A 212 12.24 -3.69 -11.21
CA ALA A 212 11.10 -3.58 -10.31
C ALA A 212 10.33 -4.92 -10.21
N LEU A 213 10.14 -5.62 -11.34
CA LEU A 213 9.52 -6.94 -11.37
C LEU A 213 10.35 -8.00 -10.64
N ASP A 214 11.68 -7.96 -10.77
CA ASP A 214 12.54 -8.88 -10.02
C ASP A 214 12.44 -8.61 -8.51
N LEU A 215 12.50 -7.35 -8.06
CA LEU A 215 12.32 -7.00 -6.65
C LEU A 215 10.97 -7.48 -6.11
N ARG A 216 9.89 -7.27 -6.87
CA ARG A 216 8.55 -7.76 -6.56
C ARG A 216 8.54 -9.27 -6.40
N ASN A 217 9.15 -10.00 -7.32
CA ASN A 217 9.23 -11.46 -7.27
C ASN A 217 10.11 -11.95 -6.12
N GLN A 218 11.19 -11.25 -5.78
CA GLN A 218 12.01 -11.55 -4.62
C GLN A 218 11.24 -11.36 -3.30
N CYS A 219 10.40 -10.33 -3.18
CA CYS A 219 9.52 -10.15 -2.02
C CYS A 219 8.54 -11.32 -1.87
N MET A 220 7.92 -11.77 -2.97
CA MET A 220 7.05 -12.96 -2.97
C MET A 220 7.81 -14.23 -2.59
N ARG A 221 9.02 -14.44 -3.12
CA ARG A 221 9.87 -15.60 -2.79
C ARG A 221 10.27 -15.59 -1.32
N CYS A 222 10.69 -14.44 -0.79
CA CYS A 222 11.03 -14.26 0.61
C CYS A 222 9.83 -14.59 1.51
N TYR A 223 8.65 -14.06 1.19
CA TYR A 223 7.40 -14.38 1.88
C TYR A 223 7.10 -15.89 1.90
N LEU A 224 7.12 -16.54 0.73
CA LEU A 224 6.82 -17.97 0.62
C LEU A 224 7.82 -18.84 1.38
N ALA A 225 9.12 -18.53 1.30
CA ALA A 225 10.16 -19.26 2.00
C ALA A 225 10.05 -19.09 3.52
N LEU A 226 9.85 -17.85 4.00
CA LEU A 226 9.70 -17.57 5.42
C LEU A 226 8.39 -18.18 5.98
N LYS A 227 7.30 -18.18 5.20
CA LYS A 227 6.02 -18.78 5.59
C LYS A 227 6.16 -20.29 5.71
N ALA A 228 6.86 -20.94 4.78
CA ALA A 228 7.16 -22.36 4.85
C ALA A 228 8.00 -22.72 6.10
N LYS A 229 9.01 -21.91 6.43
CA LYS A 229 9.84 -22.06 7.64
C LYS A 229 8.99 -21.94 8.92
N CYS A 230 8.07 -20.99 8.96
CA CYS A 230 7.27 -20.70 10.16
C CYS A 230 5.98 -21.53 10.27
N ARG A 231 5.59 -22.27 9.23
CA ARG A 231 4.29 -22.96 9.14
C ARG A 231 3.95 -23.83 10.34
N ARG A 232 4.93 -24.51 10.94
CA ARG A 232 4.71 -25.37 12.11
C ARG A 232 4.40 -24.60 13.39
N SER A 233 4.79 -23.33 13.45
CA SER A 233 4.56 -22.43 14.58
C SER A 233 3.27 -21.63 14.43
N PHE A 234 2.66 -21.63 13.24
CA PHE A 234 1.41 -20.93 12.98
C PHE A 234 0.23 -21.78 13.41
N GLY A 235 -0.57 -21.24 14.33
CA GLY A 235 -1.90 -21.77 14.61
C GLY A 235 -2.92 -21.22 13.61
N ASN A 236 -4.12 -21.80 13.61
CA ASN A 236 -5.22 -21.46 12.68
C ASN A 236 -5.49 -19.95 12.56
N ARG A 237 -5.31 -19.18 13.63
CA ARG A 237 -5.53 -17.72 13.62
C ARG A 237 -4.52 -17.00 12.71
N LEU A 238 -3.24 -17.37 12.77
CA LEU A 238 -2.22 -16.76 11.91
C LEU A 238 -2.38 -17.20 10.45
N ASP A 239 -2.87 -18.42 10.21
CA ASP A 239 -3.20 -18.86 8.86
C ASP A 239 -4.31 -18.01 8.24
N ILE A 240 -5.37 -17.69 8.99
CA ILE A 240 -6.45 -16.77 8.55
C ILE A 240 -5.88 -15.38 8.27
N TYR A 241 -5.03 -14.86 9.16
CA TYR A 241 -4.39 -13.55 8.98
C TYR A 241 -3.58 -13.49 7.67
N PHE A 242 -2.69 -14.46 7.44
CA PHE A 242 -1.86 -14.47 6.24
C PHE A 242 -2.65 -14.77 4.97
N LYS A 243 -3.71 -15.58 5.04
CA LYS A 243 -4.63 -15.79 3.92
C LYS A 243 -5.31 -14.47 3.51
N GLY A 244 -5.72 -13.66 4.49
CA GLY A 244 -6.27 -12.33 4.22
C GLY A 244 -5.30 -11.40 3.48
N LEU A 245 -4.01 -11.46 3.82
CA LEU A 245 -2.98 -10.70 3.09
C LEU A 245 -2.77 -11.23 1.66
N GLU A 246 -2.79 -12.55 1.48
CA GLU A 246 -2.71 -13.17 0.15
C GLU A 246 -3.91 -12.77 -0.74
N ASP A 247 -5.11 -12.69 -0.15
CA ASP A 247 -6.31 -12.21 -0.84
C ASP A 247 -6.20 -10.75 -1.26
N ILE A 248 -5.59 -9.90 -0.42
CA ILE A 248 -5.30 -8.51 -0.80
C ILE A 248 -4.42 -8.47 -2.04
N ILE A 249 -3.34 -9.26 -2.11
CA ILE A 249 -2.44 -9.26 -3.26
C ILE A 249 -3.14 -9.77 -4.51
N SER A 250 -3.81 -10.92 -4.41
CA SER A 250 -4.55 -11.48 -5.54
C SER A 250 -5.64 -10.51 -6.02
N GLY A 251 -6.36 -9.88 -5.09
CA GLY A 251 -7.37 -8.88 -5.39
C GLY A 251 -6.81 -7.60 -6.00
N ASN A 252 -5.62 -7.17 -5.58
CA ASN A 252 -4.94 -6.01 -6.13
C ASN A 252 -4.55 -6.22 -7.59
N LEU A 253 -4.05 -7.41 -7.93
CA LEU A 253 -3.75 -7.79 -9.32
C LEU A 253 -5.01 -7.71 -10.20
N VAL A 254 -6.14 -8.23 -9.71
CA VAL A 254 -7.44 -8.13 -10.40
C VAL A 254 -7.87 -6.66 -10.52
N PHE A 255 -7.73 -5.87 -9.46
CA PHE A 255 -8.12 -4.46 -9.48
C PHE A 255 -7.26 -3.64 -10.45
N GLY A 256 -5.93 -3.76 -10.37
CA GLY A 256 -4.98 -3.05 -11.22
C GLY A 256 -5.13 -3.37 -12.71
N SER A 257 -5.54 -4.60 -13.03
CA SER A 257 -5.77 -5.04 -14.41
C SER A 257 -7.14 -4.60 -14.96
N THR A 258 -8.20 -4.57 -14.15
CA THR A 258 -9.57 -4.32 -14.60
C THR A 258 -10.08 -2.89 -14.41
N CYS A 259 -9.46 -2.10 -13.52
CA CYS A 259 -9.93 -0.76 -13.16
C CYS A 259 -9.60 0.28 -14.23
N ALA A 260 -10.62 1.04 -14.65
CA ALA A 260 -10.48 2.14 -15.60
C ALA A 260 -9.49 3.24 -15.14
N ARG A 261 -9.22 3.39 -13.82
CA ARG A 261 -8.23 4.34 -13.29
C ARG A 261 -6.84 4.13 -13.90
N TYR A 262 -6.49 2.89 -14.24
CA TYR A 262 -5.16 2.53 -14.73
C TYR A 262 -5.14 2.23 -16.24
N ALA A 263 -6.30 2.06 -16.89
CA ALA A 263 -6.39 1.79 -18.31
C ALA A 263 -5.80 2.94 -19.15
N ALA A 264 -4.93 2.62 -20.12
CA ALA A 264 -4.49 3.64 -21.06
C ALA A 264 -5.65 4.03 -22.00
N PRO A 265 -5.75 5.29 -22.45
CA PRO A 265 -6.81 5.72 -23.36
C PRO A 265 -6.86 4.85 -24.62
N GLY A 266 -8.03 4.26 -24.91
CA GLY A 266 -8.25 3.41 -26.08
C GLY A 266 -7.83 1.95 -25.91
N SER A 267 -7.32 1.55 -24.75
CA SER A 267 -6.97 0.16 -24.47
C SER A 267 -8.19 -0.71 -24.22
N PRO A 268 -8.20 -1.97 -24.69
CA PRO A 268 -9.26 -2.91 -24.37
C PRO A 268 -9.28 -3.18 -22.86
N GLN A 269 -10.46 -3.14 -22.27
CA GLN A 269 -10.63 -3.48 -20.86
C GLN A 269 -10.22 -4.95 -20.64
N PHE A 270 -9.26 -5.19 -19.74
CA PHE A 270 -8.89 -6.55 -19.37
C PHE A 270 -10.04 -7.17 -18.58
N LEU A 271 -10.54 -8.32 -19.03
CA LEU A 271 -11.72 -8.98 -18.46
C LEU A 271 -11.37 -10.08 -17.44
N GLY A 272 -10.15 -10.10 -16.92
CA GLY A 272 -9.79 -10.94 -15.76
C GLY A 272 -9.47 -12.41 -16.07
N THR A 273 -8.97 -12.75 -17.26
CA THR A 273 -8.47 -14.11 -17.49
C THR A 273 -7.06 -14.27 -16.92
N THR A 274 -6.93 -15.11 -15.89
CA THR A 274 -5.65 -15.44 -15.22
C THR A 274 -4.69 -16.25 -16.09
N ASN A 275 -5.12 -16.70 -17.28
CA ASN A 275 -4.31 -17.45 -18.25
C ASN A 275 -3.69 -16.55 -19.34
N ALA A 276 -3.65 -15.24 -19.13
CA ALA A 276 -2.94 -14.35 -20.03
C ALA A 276 -1.43 -14.37 -19.69
N PRO A 277 -0.52 -14.40 -20.69
CA PRO A 277 0.93 -14.30 -20.44
C PRO A 277 1.33 -12.96 -19.82
N TYR A 278 0.41 -11.98 -19.79
CA TYR A 278 0.61 -10.66 -19.24
C TYR A 278 -0.58 -10.23 -18.39
N VAL A 279 -0.30 -9.53 -17.29
CA VAL A 279 -1.35 -8.98 -16.38
C VAL A 279 -2.15 -7.85 -17.07
N ARG A 280 -1.58 -7.21 -18.10
CA ARG A 280 -2.24 -6.21 -18.96
C ARG A 280 -1.72 -6.27 -20.39
N ALA A 281 -2.58 -5.92 -21.35
CA ALA A 281 -2.25 -5.88 -22.78
C ALA A 281 -1.68 -4.53 -23.25
N ASP A 282 -1.82 -3.46 -22.44
CA ASP A 282 -1.46 -2.11 -22.82
C ASP A 282 -0.21 -1.57 -22.13
N SER A 283 0.73 -1.11 -22.97
CA SER A 283 1.97 -0.38 -22.70
C SER A 283 3.04 -1.03 -21.81
N ILE A 284 2.67 -1.86 -20.83
CA ILE A 284 3.61 -2.61 -20.00
C ILE A 284 3.13 -4.07 -19.96
N GLN A 285 3.71 -4.89 -20.84
CA GLN A 285 3.59 -6.33 -20.78
C GLN A 285 4.28 -6.82 -19.50
N ILE A 286 3.50 -6.96 -18.42
CA ILE A 286 3.98 -7.51 -17.14
C ILE A 286 3.89 -9.03 -17.24
N PRO A 287 5.01 -9.74 -17.49
CA PRO A 287 4.99 -11.18 -17.70
C PRO A 287 4.51 -11.88 -16.43
N VAL A 288 3.58 -12.82 -16.59
CA VAL A 288 3.24 -13.75 -15.53
C VAL A 288 4.33 -14.81 -15.48
N ALA A 289 4.96 -14.98 -14.32
CA ALA A 289 5.92 -16.05 -14.12
C ALA A 289 5.17 -17.38 -13.91
N ASP A 290 5.50 -18.40 -14.71
CA ASP A 290 4.91 -19.74 -14.57
C ASP A 290 5.31 -20.41 -13.25
N ALA A 291 6.50 -20.10 -12.74
CA ALA A 291 7.02 -20.58 -11.47
C ALA A 291 7.99 -19.58 -10.82
N LEU A 292 8.12 -19.66 -9.49
CA LEU A 292 9.07 -18.86 -8.69
C LEU A 292 10.28 -19.71 -8.29
N ASP A 293 10.88 -20.41 -9.25
CA ASP A 293 11.93 -21.42 -9.00
C ASP A 293 13.34 -20.84 -8.80
N LEU A 294 13.50 -19.52 -9.00
CA LEU A 294 14.76 -18.84 -8.72
C LEU A 294 14.99 -18.75 -7.20
N PRO A 295 16.26 -18.82 -6.76
CA PRO A 295 16.57 -18.74 -5.34
C PRO A 295 16.14 -17.39 -4.75
N VAL A 296 15.75 -17.43 -3.48
CA VAL A 296 15.56 -16.25 -2.65
C VAL A 296 16.91 -15.54 -2.55
N SER A 297 17.00 -14.29 -3.00
CA SER A 297 18.20 -13.48 -2.85
C SER A 297 17.86 -12.09 -2.34
N PRO A 298 18.64 -11.55 -1.37
CA PRO A 298 18.44 -10.20 -0.89
C PRO A 298 18.59 -9.16 -2.00
N PRO A 299 17.76 -8.10 -2.00
CA PRO A 299 17.93 -7.01 -2.95
C PRO A 299 19.22 -6.25 -2.64
N ARG A 300 20.05 -6.03 -3.66
CA ARG A 300 21.26 -5.21 -3.49
C ARG A 300 20.86 -3.75 -3.32
N HIS A 301 21.55 -3.04 -2.44
CA HIS A 301 21.42 -1.58 -2.27
C HIS A 301 20.09 -1.08 -1.70
N ILE A 302 19.31 -1.93 -1.00
CA ILE A 302 18.10 -1.52 -0.28
C ILE A 302 18.15 -1.93 1.22
N PRO A 303 19.11 -1.43 2.02
CA PRO A 303 19.24 -1.77 3.44
C PRO A 303 17.96 -1.64 4.29
N SER A 304 17.05 -0.73 3.95
CA SER A 304 15.81 -0.47 4.66
C SER A 304 14.86 -1.68 4.72
N ILE A 305 14.99 -2.60 3.75
CA ILE A 305 14.15 -3.81 3.66
C ILE A 305 14.96 -5.12 3.61
N ASP A 306 16.28 -5.04 3.43
CA ASP A 306 17.17 -6.21 3.28
C ASP A 306 17.09 -7.19 4.46
N TRP A 307 16.78 -6.67 5.66
CA TRP A 307 16.65 -7.49 6.87
C TRP A 307 15.59 -8.59 6.76
N TRP A 308 14.57 -8.47 5.89
CA TRP A 308 13.57 -9.53 5.71
C TRP A 308 14.21 -10.85 5.26
N TRP A 309 15.20 -10.78 4.36
CA TRP A 309 15.90 -11.94 3.83
C TRP A 309 16.81 -12.61 4.86
N THR A 310 17.29 -11.86 5.85
CA THR A 310 18.13 -12.40 6.92
C THR A 310 17.40 -13.43 7.80
N LEU A 311 16.05 -13.42 7.78
CA LEU A 311 15.22 -14.35 8.53
C LEU A 311 14.87 -15.63 7.77
N VAL A 312 15.16 -15.69 6.46
CA VAL A 312 14.90 -16.89 5.64
C VAL A 312 15.91 -18.00 5.94
N HIS A 313 17.15 -17.62 6.26
CA HIS A 313 18.26 -18.56 6.53
C HIS A 313 18.29 -19.07 7.97
#